data_AF-A0ABD1ZIE6-F1
#
_entry.id   AF-A0ABD1ZIE6-F1
#
_cell.length_a   1.000
_cell.length_b   1.000
_cell.length_c   1.000
_cell.angle_alpha   90.00
_cell.angle_beta   90.00
_cell.angle_gamma   90.00
#
_symmetry.space_group_name_H-M   'P 1'
#
loop_
_entity.id
_entity.type
_entity.pdbx_description
1 polymer ?
#
loop_
_entity_poly.entity_id
_entity_poly.type
_entity_poly.pdbx_seq_one_letter_code
_entity_poly.pdbx_strand_id
1 'polypeptide(L)'
;MHIASAEAAEGGDSLPPAALVSEVEPPSSFLCKSGVLLWGQMNTVIQGSDSLKLDTSDKPPEITSCTSNIIQHPFRFKVAAKKGRWRVESAFMGRTRFGFVCFHEDVDGVDILRRAVNVGVSKHNDHEDSEIVYINEYDWSWHHGPNVELILQTLGIDENDASSRIVDGEDYYSNLVATRFMLLDEQGYQPLIRSMKNGIRLKTRNYVLGHHSTAAGTFGDGRSNPFGVHLSLGEESWERGWMVFSEGLLVGFVYDGGNTGLYVGNMTQLSVGNTIVEGELRREGNQLSNDETMEEDGEYSEGDHSYDDSD
;
A
#
# COMPACT_ATOMS: atom_id res chain seq x y z
N MET A 1 6.44 -22.67 -64.03
CA MET A 1 7.10 -23.41 -62.94
C MET A 1 8.45 -22.75 -62.73
N HIS A 2 8.65 -22.16 -61.55
CA HIS A 2 9.88 -21.56 -60.99
C HIS A 2 10.53 -20.37 -61.72
N ILE A 3 11.11 -19.34 -61.10
CA ILE A 3 11.13 -18.73 -59.74
C ILE A 3 11.46 -17.25 -60.06
N ALA A 4 10.70 -16.30 -59.56
CA ALA A 4 11.11 -14.90 -59.55
C ALA A 4 11.43 -14.52 -58.10
N SER A 5 12.70 -14.19 -57.88
CA SER A 5 13.25 -13.67 -56.62
C SER A 5 12.73 -12.25 -56.43
N ALA A 6 12.04 -12.00 -55.33
CA ALA A 6 11.64 -10.65 -54.93
C ALA A 6 12.67 -10.10 -53.95
N GLU A 7 13.25 -8.96 -54.33
CA GLU A 7 14.14 -8.13 -53.53
C GLU A 7 13.44 -7.65 -52.25
N ALA A 8 14.22 -7.62 -51.17
CA ALA A 8 13.84 -7.07 -49.89
C ALA A 8 13.65 -5.56 -50.00
N ALA A 9 12.45 -5.07 -49.71
CA ALA A 9 12.21 -3.68 -49.36
C ALA A 9 12.02 -3.61 -47.84
N GLU A 10 12.98 -2.96 -47.19
CA GLU A 10 12.95 -2.53 -45.80
C GLU A 10 11.70 -1.65 -45.56
N GLY A 11 10.76 -2.17 -44.78
CA GLY A 11 9.61 -1.44 -44.25
C GLY A 11 9.59 -1.67 -42.75
N GLY A 12 9.85 -0.61 -41.98
CA GLY A 12 10.08 -0.67 -40.54
C GLY A 12 8.99 -1.43 -39.79
N ASP A 13 9.44 -2.43 -39.02
CA ASP A 13 8.67 -3.08 -37.98
C ASP A 13 8.29 -2.04 -36.91
N SER A 14 7.17 -1.36 -37.11
CA SER A 14 6.41 -0.81 -35.99
C SER A 14 5.97 -1.99 -35.13
N LEU A 15 6.61 -2.15 -33.97
CA LEU A 15 6.17 -3.05 -32.92
C LEU A 15 4.65 -2.92 -32.73
N PRO A 16 3.87 -4.01 -32.69
CA PRO A 16 2.45 -3.93 -32.40
C PRO A 16 2.24 -3.34 -30.99
N PRO A 17 1.18 -2.54 -30.77
CA PRO A 17 0.91 -1.95 -29.47
C PRO A 17 0.76 -3.06 -28.41
N ALA A 18 1.27 -2.76 -27.22
CA ALA A 18 1.36 -3.64 -26.07
C ALA A 18 0.10 -4.51 -25.91
N ALA A 19 0.27 -5.82 -26.04
CA ALA A 19 -0.78 -6.79 -25.79
C ALA A 19 -1.34 -6.62 -24.37
N LEU A 20 -2.67 -6.48 -24.28
CA LEU A 20 -3.48 -6.46 -23.07
C LEU A 20 -3.01 -7.52 -22.06
N VAL A 21 -2.86 -7.11 -20.79
CA VAL A 21 -2.50 -7.96 -19.65
C VAL A 21 -3.57 -9.05 -19.51
N SER A 22 -3.22 -10.31 -19.77
CA SER A 22 -4.20 -11.40 -19.93
C SER A 22 -4.74 -11.99 -18.62
N GLU A 23 -4.40 -11.43 -17.46
CA GLU A 23 -4.85 -11.91 -16.14
C GLU A 23 -5.23 -10.74 -15.21
N VAL A 24 -6.12 -9.87 -15.68
CA VAL A 24 -6.75 -8.88 -14.81
C VAL A 24 -7.87 -9.56 -14.02
N GLU A 25 -7.69 -9.66 -12.70
CA GLU A 25 -8.74 -10.10 -11.78
C GLU A 25 -9.97 -9.19 -11.96
N PRO A 26 -11.19 -9.74 -11.91
CA PRO A 26 -12.40 -8.92 -12.02
C PRO A 26 -12.41 -7.83 -10.94
N PRO A 27 -12.84 -6.59 -11.28
CA PRO A 27 -12.82 -5.48 -10.34
C PRO A 27 -13.65 -5.83 -9.11
N SER A 28 -13.02 -5.65 -7.95
CA SER A 28 -13.64 -5.89 -6.64
C SER A 28 -14.32 -4.61 -6.15
N SER A 29 -15.33 -4.73 -5.28
CA SER A 29 -15.93 -3.53 -4.67
C SER A 29 -16.44 -3.78 -3.26
N PHE A 30 -16.43 -2.73 -2.45
CA PHE A 30 -17.03 -2.70 -1.11
C PHE A 30 -17.88 -1.44 -0.92
N LEU A 31 -18.68 -1.40 0.15
CA LEU A 31 -19.58 -0.30 0.45
C LEU A 31 -19.13 0.43 1.72
N CYS A 32 -18.86 1.73 1.60
CA CYS A 32 -18.65 2.61 2.75
C CYS A 32 -19.98 3.23 3.16
N LYS A 33 -20.56 2.77 4.28
CA LYS A 33 -21.83 3.24 4.84
C LYS A 33 -21.64 4.32 5.89
N SER A 34 -20.63 4.16 6.74
CA SER A 34 -20.36 5.10 7.83
C SER A 34 -19.95 6.49 7.31
N GLY A 35 -19.27 6.55 6.17
CA GLY A 35 -18.55 7.74 5.73
C GLY A 35 -17.18 7.89 6.39
N VAL A 36 -16.68 6.80 6.99
CA VAL A 36 -15.37 6.72 7.66
C VAL A 36 -14.69 5.43 7.22
N LEU A 37 -13.43 5.53 6.81
CA LEU A 37 -12.60 4.37 6.51
C LEU A 37 -11.46 4.25 7.52
N LEU A 38 -11.20 3.01 7.95
CA LEU A 38 -9.98 2.59 8.60
C LEU A 38 -9.00 2.11 7.53
N TRP A 39 -7.72 2.42 7.69
CA TRP A 39 -6.73 2.14 6.66
C TRP A 39 -5.39 1.66 7.24
N GLY A 40 -4.64 0.95 6.41
CA GLY A 40 -3.31 0.44 6.71
C GLY A 40 -3.33 -1.07 6.98
N GLN A 41 -2.46 -1.57 7.85
CA GLN A 41 -2.41 -2.98 8.20
C GLN A 41 -3.26 -3.28 9.45
N MET A 42 -3.30 -4.52 9.92
CA MET A 42 -4.20 -4.89 11.01
C MET A 42 -3.92 -4.12 12.32
N ASN A 43 -2.65 -3.93 12.70
CA ASN A 43 -2.29 -3.14 13.87
C ASN A 43 -2.74 -1.67 13.75
N THR A 44 -2.53 -1.05 12.59
CA THR A 44 -2.93 0.35 12.38
C THR A 44 -4.46 0.49 12.29
N VAL A 45 -5.16 -0.46 11.68
CA VAL A 45 -6.63 -0.53 11.67
C VAL A 45 -7.20 -0.64 13.08
N ILE A 46 -6.57 -1.43 13.96
CA ILE A 46 -6.97 -1.51 15.37
C ILE A 46 -6.80 -0.14 16.03
N GLN A 47 -5.64 0.51 15.88
CA GLN A 47 -5.41 1.86 16.43
C GLN A 47 -6.42 2.88 15.89
N GLY A 48 -6.71 2.84 14.59
CA GLY A 48 -7.68 3.72 13.96
C GLY A 48 -9.09 3.50 14.49
N SER A 49 -9.46 2.26 14.82
CA SER A 49 -10.77 1.97 15.41
C SER A 49 -10.99 2.67 16.75
N ASP A 50 -9.92 2.83 17.55
CA ASP A 50 -9.94 3.50 18.84
C ASP A 50 -9.70 5.01 18.75
N SER A 51 -9.29 5.51 17.57
CA SER A 51 -9.00 6.93 17.37
C SER A 51 -10.28 7.79 17.40
N LEU A 52 -10.22 8.86 18.18
CA LEU A 52 -11.23 9.94 18.21
C LEU A 52 -10.99 11.02 17.16
N LYS A 53 -9.86 10.98 16.45
CA LYS A 53 -9.47 11.95 15.42
C LYS A 53 -9.39 11.28 14.06
N LEU A 54 -9.60 12.10 13.03
CA LEU A 54 -9.50 11.69 11.63
C LEU A 54 -8.23 12.26 11.01
N ASP A 55 -7.63 11.47 10.12
CA ASP A 55 -6.69 11.94 9.11
C ASP A 55 -7.41 12.85 8.11
N THR A 56 -6.68 13.80 7.55
CA THR A 56 -7.20 14.81 6.61
C THR A 56 -6.14 15.10 5.56
N SER A 57 -6.51 15.86 4.52
CA SER A 57 -5.58 16.36 3.51
C SER A 57 -4.48 17.27 4.08
N ASP A 58 -4.67 17.84 5.27
CA ASP A 58 -3.70 18.75 5.89
C ASP A 58 -2.46 18.04 6.46
N LYS A 59 -2.42 16.69 6.38
CA LYS A 59 -1.43 15.74 6.93
C LYS A 59 -1.08 15.96 8.42
N PRO A 60 -0.64 14.91 9.15
CA PRO A 60 -0.12 15.11 10.49
C PRO A 60 1.30 15.73 10.42
N PRO A 61 1.73 16.50 11.44
CA PRO A 61 3.09 17.05 11.47
C PRO A 61 4.14 15.97 11.66
N GLU A 62 5.34 16.16 11.10
CA GLU A 62 6.47 15.24 11.27
C GLU A 62 6.82 15.00 12.75
N ILE A 63 7.18 13.77 13.08
CA ILE A 63 7.69 13.40 14.40
C ILE A 63 9.14 13.87 14.50
N THR A 64 9.35 14.97 15.22
CA THR A 64 10.66 15.64 15.33
C THR A 64 11.74 14.84 16.08
N SER A 65 11.40 13.69 16.65
CA SER A 65 12.32 12.86 17.44
C SER A 65 12.90 11.66 16.67
N CYS A 66 12.55 11.48 15.40
CA CYS A 66 13.11 10.41 14.58
C CYS A 66 14.55 10.75 14.16
N THR A 67 15.38 9.73 13.93
CA THR A 67 16.75 9.92 13.43
C THR A 67 16.70 10.58 12.04
N SER A 68 17.78 11.28 11.66
CA SER A 68 17.83 12.16 10.46
C SER A 68 17.34 11.54 9.15
N ASN A 69 17.34 10.20 9.04
CA ASN A 69 17.02 9.50 7.80
C ASN A 69 15.62 8.86 7.81
N ILE A 70 14.88 8.93 8.94
CA ILE A 70 13.55 8.34 9.10
C ILE A 70 12.55 9.47 9.31
N ILE A 71 11.70 9.72 8.32
CA ILE A 71 10.59 10.68 8.41
C ILE A 71 9.32 9.89 8.70
N GLN A 72 8.66 10.24 9.80
CA GLN A 72 7.42 9.64 10.25
C GLN A 72 6.38 10.70 10.60
N HIS A 73 5.11 10.37 10.40
CA HIS A 73 3.96 11.19 10.75
C HIS A 73 3.00 10.39 11.65
N PRO A 74 2.45 11.03 12.71
CA PRO A 74 1.52 10.40 13.64
C PRO A 74 0.10 10.32 13.06
N PHE A 75 -0.06 9.53 12.00
CA PHE A 75 -1.37 9.22 11.41
C PHE A 75 -2.32 8.57 12.43
N ARG A 76 -3.61 8.72 12.18
CA ARG A 76 -4.71 8.21 13.01
C ARG A 76 -5.28 6.91 12.47
N PHE A 77 -4.93 6.52 11.25
CA PHE A 77 -5.39 5.30 10.59
C PHE A 77 -6.91 5.23 10.43
N LYS A 78 -7.54 6.41 10.40
CA LYS A 78 -8.99 6.63 10.38
C LYS A 78 -9.26 7.92 9.64
N VAL A 79 -10.09 7.90 8.61
CA VAL A 79 -10.25 9.03 7.69
C VAL A 79 -11.72 9.23 7.30
N ALA A 80 -12.16 10.49 7.17
CA ALA A 80 -13.45 10.79 6.58
C ALA A 80 -13.43 10.39 5.10
N ALA A 81 -14.44 9.67 4.64
CA ALA A 81 -14.48 9.11 3.30
C ALA A 81 -15.84 9.29 2.64
N LYS A 82 -15.85 9.38 1.32
CA LYS A 82 -17.10 9.45 0.56
C LYS A 82 -17.93 8.17 0.76
N LYS A 83 -19.20 8.35 1.16
CA LYS A 83 -20.17 7.27 1.29
C LYS A 83 -20.59 6.76 -0.08
N GLY A 84 -20.69 5.44 -0.20
CA GLY A 84 -21.07 4.80 -1.46
C GLY A 84 -20.18 3.62 -1.79
N ARG A 85 -20.27 3.14 -3.03
CA ARG A 85 -19.47 2.01 -3.47
C ARG A 85 -18.04 2.45 -3.78
N TRP A 86 -17.10 1.65 -3.32
CA TRP A 86 -15.68 1.77 -3.61
C TRP A 86 -15.25 0.60 -4.49
N ARG A 87 -14.63 0.91 -5.62
CA ARG A 87 -14.00 -0.04 -6.54
C ARG A 87 -12.56 -0.27 -6.12
N VAL A 88 -12.07 -1.47 -6.38
CA VAL A 88 -10.70 -1.88 -6.12
C VAL A 88 -10.18 -2.59 -7.36
N GLU A 89 -9.12 -2.04 -7.93
CA GLU A 89 -8.54 -2.49 -9.18
C GLU A 89 -7.03 -2.61 -9.07
N SER A 90 -6.47 -3.64 -9.69
CA SER A 90 -5.03 -3.82 -9.76
C SER A 90 -4.38 -2.70 -10.55
N ALA A 91 -3.24 -2.22 -10.07
CA ALA A 91 -2.41 -1.24 -10.75
C ALA A 91 -1.17 -1.92 -11.32
N PHE A 92 -0.83 -1.59 -12.56
CA PHE A 92 0.27 -2.21 -13.28
C PHE A 92 1.28 -1.17 -13.79
N MET A 93 2.53 -1.60 -13.81
CA MET A 93 3.66 -0.93 -14.41
C MET A 93 4.24 -1.85 -15.48
N GLY A 94 3.95 -1.54 -16.75
CA GLY A 94 4.11 -2.46 -17.86
C GLY A 94 3.23 -3.70 -17.65
N ARG A 95 3.87 -4.87 -17.50
CA ARG A 95 3.18 -6.15 -17.24
C ARG A 95 3.18 -6.54 -15.75
N THR A 96 3.91 -5.80 -14.92
CA THR A 96 4.09 -6.14 -13.51
C THR A 96 3.02 -5.44 -12.69
N ARG A 97 2.24 -6.20 -11.93
CA ARG A 97 1.34 -5.62 -10.92
C ARG A 97 2.20 -5.08 -9.79
N PHE A 98 2.05 -3.80 -9.46
CA PHE A 98 2.77 -3.17 -8.34
C PHE A 98 1.87 -2.85 -7.15
N GLY A 99 0.55 -2.94 -7.33
CA GLY A 99 -0.36 -2.49 -6.29
C GLY A 99 -1.81 -2.46 -6.72
N PHE A 100 -2.57 -1.60 -6.04
CA PHE A 100 -4.01 -1.46 -6.22
C PHE A 100 -4.44 -0.01 -6.10
N VAL A 101 -5.48 0.36 -6.84
CA VAL A 101 -6.20 1.62 -6.67
C VAL A 101 -7.57 1.31 -6.07
N CYS A 102 -7.84 1.85 -4.89
CA CYS A 102 -9.14 1.83 -4.24
C CYS A 102 -9.80 3.19 -4.42
N PHE A 103 -10.98 3.28 -5.02
CA PHE A 103 -11.58 4.57 -5.34
C PHE A 103 -13.11 4.54 -5.29
N HIS A 104 -13.70 5.68 -4.94
CA HIS A 104 -15.16 5.84 -4.93
C HIS A 104 -15.74 5.75 -6.36
N GLU A 105 -16.94 5.19 -6.52
CA GLU A 105 -17.55 4.94 -7.85
C GLU A 105 -17.78 6.21 -8.70
N ASP A 106 -17.84 7.37 -8.05
CA ASP A 106 -18.02 8.68 -8.69
C ASP A 106 -16.71 9.32 -9.18
N VAL A 107 -15.55 8.71 -8.94
CA VAL A 107 -14.25 9.22 -9.41
C VAL A 107 -13.57 8.21 -10.35
N ASP A 108 -12.67 8.69 -11.18
CA ASP A 108 -11.92 7.85 -12.11
C ASP A 108 -10.63 7.33 -11.44
N GLY A 109 -10.52 6.01 -11.29
CA GLY A 109 -9.32 5.37 -10.73
C GLY A 109 -8.04 5.66 -11.54
N VAL A 110 -8.17 5.89 -12.85
CA VAL A 110 -7.04 6.29 -13.70
C VAL A 110 -6.55 7.68 -13.32
N ASP A 111 -7.46 8.62 -13.04
CA ASP A 111 -7.13 9.96 -12.58
C ASP A 111 -6.47 9.94 -11.18
N ILE A 112 -7.01 9.13 -10.26
CA ILE A 112 -6.43 8.91 -8.93
C ILE A 112 -4.95 8.46 -9.06
N LEU A 113 -4.68 7.45 -9.89
CA LEU A 113 -3.31 6.97 -10.10
C LEU A 113 -2.44 8.03 -10.78
N ARG A 114 -2.95 8.72 -11.81
CA ARG A 114 -2.23 9.79 -12.52
C ARG A 114 -1.77 10.90 -11.57
N ARG A 115 -2.65 11.34 -10.66
CA ARG A 115 -2.31 12.39 -9.68
C ARG A 115 -1.28 11.90 -8.67
N ALA A 116 -1.43 10.67 -8.15
CA ALA A 116 -0.46 10.07 -7.25
C ALA A 116 0.93 9.95 -7.88
N VAL A 117 1.02 9.56 -9.16
CA VAL A 117 2.27 9.50 -9.92
C VAL A 117 2.91 10.87 -10.08
N ASN A 118 2.11 11.92 -10.31
CA ASN A 118 2.62 13.29 -10.42
C ASN A 118 3.15 13.86 -9.10
N VAL A 119 2.68 13.32 -7.97
CA VAL A 119 3.23 13.60 -6.63
C VAL A 119 4.50 12.78 -6.39
N GLY A 120 4.51 11.49 -6.76
CA GLY A 120 5.62 10.58 -6.51
C GLY A 120 5.88 10.36 -5.02
N VAL A 121 7.10 9.97 -4.67
CA VAL A 121 7.55 9.90 -3.26
C VAL A 121 7.79 11.31 -2.75
N SER A 122 7.01 11.74 -1.75
CA SER A 122 7.17 13.05 -1.11
C SER A 122 7.17 12.89 0.40
N LYS A 123 8.35 12.56 0.96
CA LYS A 123 8.50 12.27 2.40
C LYS A 123 8.03 13.43 3.29
N HIS A 124 8.21 14.67 2.85
CA HIS A 124 7.74 15.87 3.55
C HIS A 124 6.34 16.32 3.12
N ASN A 125 5.74 15.62 2.15
CA ASN A 125 4.44 15.97 1.55
C ASN A 125 4.38 17.44 1.07
N ASP A 126 5.48 17.96 0.54
CA ASP A 126 5.70 19.36 0.14
C ASP A 126 5.38 19.63 -1.35
N HIS A 127 4.50 18.81 -1.91
CA HIS A 127 4.06 18.89 -3.31
C HIS A 127 2.88 19.87 -3.52
N GLU A 128 2.65 20.23 -4.79
CA GLU A 128 1.64 21.22 -5.18
C GLU A 128 0.18 20.75 -5.02
N ASP A 129 -0.07 19.44 -5.20
CA ASP A 129 -1.42 18.89 -5.10
C ASP A 129 -1.82 18.70 -3.62
N SER A 130 -2.37 19.74 -3.00
CA SER A 130 -2.76 19.73 -1.57
C SER A 130 -3.86 18.74 -1.21
N GLU A 131 -4.51 18.11 -2.18
CA GLU A 131 -5.51 17.08 -1.93
C GLU A 131 -4.91 15.67 -1.91
N ILE A 132 -3.59 15.53 -2.05
CA ILE A 132 -2.90 14.25 -1.93
C ILE A 132 -2.07 14.22 -0.64
N VAL A 133 -2.05 13.06 0.00
CA VAL A 133 -1.14 12.77 1.10
C VAL A 133 -0.39 11.49 0.77
N TYR A 134 0.92 11.62 0.55
CA TYR A 134 1.87 10.53 0.53
C TYR A 134 2.05 9.92 1.93
N ILE A 135 2.03 8.60 1.98
CA ILE A 135 2.24 7.79 3.18
C ILE A 135 3.52 6.99 2.99
N ASN A 136 4.48 7.25 3.87
CA ASN A 136 5.80 6.67 3.85
C ASN A 136 5.79 5.23 4.39
N GLU A 137 6.76 4.41 3.98
CA GLU A 137 6.96 3.06 4.53
C GLU A 137 7.11 2.99 6.05
N TYR A 138 7.54 4.08 6.69
CA TYR A 138 7.72 4.18 8.14
C TYR A 138 6.48 4.72 8.87
N ASP A 139 5.54 5.31 8.14
CA ASP A 139 4.28 5.85 8.69
C ASP A 139 3.28 4.74 9.04
N TRP A 140 3.51 3.57 8.47
CA TRP A 140 2.70 2.38 8.61
C TRP A 140 3.59 1.13 8.44
N SER A 141 3.01 -0.03 8.19
CA SER A 141 3.76 -1.27 7.98
C SER A 141 4.47 -1.83 9.22
N TRP A 142 5.33 -2.83 8.99
CA TRP A 142 6.22 -3.49 9.95
C TRP A 142 7.06 -2.50 10.77
N HIS A 143 7.31 -1.32 10.22
CA HIS A 143 8.10 -0.25 10.82
C HIS A 143 7.31 0.62 11.81
N HIS A 144 5.98 0.48 11.85
CA HIS A 144 5.11 1.22 12.74
C HIS A 144 4.80 0.44 14.02
N GLY A 145 4.99 1.10 15.17
CA GLY A 145 4.62 0.58 16.48
C GLY A 145 3.23 1.06 16.92
N PRO A 146 2.45 0.24 17.65
CA PRO A 146 2.73 -1.11 18.13
C PRO A 146 2.56 -2.16 17.03
N ASN A 147 3.30 -3.27 17.16
CA ASN A 147 3.45 -4.31 16.15
C ASN A 147 2.45 -5.47 16.45
N VAL A 148 2.87 -6.72 16.36
CA VAL A 148 2.03 -7.92 16.48
C VAL A 148 1.34 -8.06 17.84
N GLU A 149 1.93 -7.51 18.90
CA GLU A 149 1.42 -7.57 20.28
C GLU A 149 0.00 -6.98 20.38
N LEU A 150 -0.25 -5.85 19.68
CA LEU A 150 -1.57 -5.23 19.66
C LEU A 150 -2.63 -6.16 19.05
N ILE A 151 -2.24 -6.94 18.03
CA ILE A 151 -3.15 -7.91 17.39
C ILE A 151 -3.46 -9.05 18.35
N LEU A 152 -2.43 -9.63 18.98
CA LEU A 152 -2.60 -10.74 19.93
C LEU A 152 -3.50 -10.32 21.10
N GLN A 153 -3.22 -9.16 21.70
CA GLN A 153 -4.03 -8.58 22.78
C GLN A 153 -5.49 -8.37 22.33
N THR A 154 -5.68 -7.78 21.15
CA THR A 154 -7.03 -7.51 20.61
C THR A 154 -7.81 -8.79 20.42
N LEU A 155 -7.16 -9.87 19.98
CA LEU A 155 -7.77 -11.17 19.75
C LEU A 155 -7.89 -12.03 21.02
N GLY A 156 -7.32 -11.60 22.14
CA GLY A 156 -7.32 -12.36 23.40
C GLY A 156 -6.39 -13.57 23.38
N ILE A 157 -5.29 -13.45 22.63
CA ILE A 157 -4.25 -14.48 22.49
C ILE A 157 -3.09 -14.11 23.42
N ASP A 158 -2.53 -15.09 24.13
CA ASP A 158 -1.42 -14.87 25.06
C ASP A 158 -0.12 -14.55 24.28
N GLU A 159 0.35 -13.32 24.41
CA GLU A 159 1.57 -12.83 23.75
C GLU A 159 2.86 -13.48 24.27
N ASN A 160 2.83 -14.09 25.47
CA ASN A 160 3.99 -14.74 26.07
C ASN A 160 4.24 -16.15 25.53
N ASP A 161 3.26 -16.71 24.83
CA ASP A 161 3.41 -17.99 24.14
C ASP A 161 3.90 -17.74 22.71
N ALA A 162 5.19 -17.98 22.46
CA ALA A 162 5.78 -17.84 21.12
C ALA A 162 5.08 -18.70 20.05
N SER A 163 4.47 -19.83 20.45
CA SER A 163 3.72 -20.69 19.53
C SER A 163 2.37 -20.07 19.12
N SER A 164 1.86 -19.11 19.89
CA SER A 164 0.61 -18.41 19.61
C SER A 164 0.65 -17.58 18.32
N ARG A 165 1.87 -17.20 17.87
CA ARG A 165 2.11 -16.47 16.62
C ARG A 165 2.00 -17.38 15.39
N ILE A 166 2.22 -18.69 15.59
CA ILE A 166 2.32 -19.67 14.51
C ILE A 166 0.94 -20.25 14.21
N VAL A 167 0.52 -20.16 12.95
CA VAL A 167 -0.71 -20.79 12.43
C VAL A 167 -0.36 -21.52 11.16
N ASP A 168 -0.69 -22.81 11.09
CA ASP A 168 -0.39 -23.69 9.95
C ASP A 168 1.09 -23.72 9.55
N GLY A 169 1.99 -23.51 10.52
CA GLY A 169 3.44 -23.51 10.33
C GLY A 169 4.06 -22.15 9.98
N GLU A 170 3.23 -21.11 9.82
CA GLU A 170 3.66 -19.77 9.42
C GLU A 170 3.46 -18.75 10.55
N ASP A 171 4.30 -17.71 10.60
CA ASP A 171 4.08 -16.56 11.49
C ASP A 171 2.95 -15.66 10.97
N TYR A 172 1.73 -16.15 11.18
CA TYR A 172 0.52 -15.58 10.60
C TYR A 172 0.25 -14.15 11.08
N TYR A 173 0.48 -13.86 12.37
CA TYR A 173 0.16 -12.54 12.92
C TYR A 173 1.22 -11.51 12.60
N SER A 174 2.50 -11.89 12.50
CA SER A 174 3.53 -11.02 11.93
C SER A 174 3.20 -10.67 10.48
N ASN A 175 2.69 -11.64 9.72
CA ASN A 175 2.19 -11.35 8.37
C ASN A 175 0.93 -10.47 8.35
N LEU A 176 0.25 -10.17 9.46
CA LEU A 176 -0.85 -9.19 9.50
C LEU A 176 -0.38 -7.75 9.73
N VAL A 177 0.86 -7.59 10.18
CA VAL A 177 1.57 -6.30 10.32
C VAL A 177 2.65 -6.13 9.24
N ALA A 178 2.61 -6.96 8.23
CA ALA A 178 3.47 -6.88 7.06
C ALA A 178 2.61 -7.24 5.85
N THR A 179 2.89 -6.68 4.68
CA THR A 179 2.42 -7.21 3.39
C THR A 179 0.90 -7.29 3.16
N ARG A 180 0.09 -6.70 4.05
CA ARG A 180 -1.37 -6.86 4.09
C ARG A 180 -2.08 -5.55 4.36
N PHE A 181 -2.30 -4.80 3.28
CA PHE A 181 -3.09 -3.59 3.32
C PHE A 181 -4.58 -3.87 3.50
N MET A 182 -5.25 -3.04 4.29
CA MET A 182 -6.67 -3.05 4.57
C MET A 182 -7.25 -1.65 4.39
N LEU A 183 -8.44 -1.61 3.79
CA LEU A 183 -9.27 -0.42 3.71
C LEU A 183 -10.70 -0.81 4.05
N LEU A 184 -11.19 -0.38 5.22
CA LEU A 184 -12.41 -0.90 5.84
C LEU A 184 -13.35 0.23 6.21
N ASP A 185 -14.65 0.07 5.92
CA ASP A 185 -15.70 0.83 6.61
C ASP A 185 -15.56 0.59 8.12
N GLU A 186 -15.55 1.67 8.89
CA GLU A 186 -15.50 1.65 10.35
C GLU A 186 -16.55 0.69 10.95
N GLN A 187 -17.76 0.63 10.38
CA GLN A 187 -18.81 -0.29 10.84
C GLN A 187 -18.45 -1.78 10.65
N GLY A 188 -17.51 -2.08 9.76
CA GLY A 188 -17.00 -3.41 9.46
C GLY A 188 -15.96 -3.93 10.45
N TYR A 189 -15.35 -3.04 11.25
CA TYR A 189 -14.28 -3.39 12.19
C TYR A 189 -14.71 -4.42 13.24
N GLN A 190 -15.77 -4.15 14.00
CA GLN A 190 -16.26 -5.06 15.04
C GLN A 190 -16.66 -6.46 14.50
N PRO A 191 -17.37 -6.56 13.37
CA PRO A 191 -17.59 -7.84 12.68
C PRO A 191 -16.32 -8.59 12.29
N LEU A 192 -15.29 -7.89 11.81
CA LEU A 192 -14.00 -8.47 11.46
C LEU A 192 -13.31 -9.07 12.69
N ILE A 193 -13.13 -8.27 13.75
CA ILE A 193 -12.48 -8.72 14.99
C ILE A 193 -13.22 -9.90 15.62
N ARG A 194 -14.57 -9.86 15.66
CA ARG A 194 -15.37 -10.98 16.16
C ARG A 194 -15.14 -12.26 15.36
N SER A 195 -15.10 -12.17 14.04
CA SER A 195 -14.82 -13.33 13.18
C SER A 195 -13.43 -13.91 13.45
N MET A 196 -12.43 -13.05 13.61
CA MET A 196 -11.05 -13.50 13.90
C MET A 196 -10.92 -14.15 15.28
N LYS A 197 -11.60 -13.62 16.31
CA LYS A 197 -11.72 -14.25 17.63
C LYS A 197 -12.36 -15.63 17.56
N ASN A 198 -13.27 -15.84 16.61
CA ASN A 198 -13.90 -17.12 16.35
C ASN A 198 -13.05 -18.06 15.46
N GLY A 199 -11.76 -17.75 15.25
CA GLY A 199 -10.82 -18.58 14.51
C GLY A 199 -10.85 -18.38 12.99
N ILE A 200 -11.62 -17.43 12.46
CA ILE A 200 -11.56 -17.10 11.03
C ILE A 200 -10.22 -16.42 10.73
N ARG A 201 -9.51 -16.95 9.74
CA ARG A 201 -8.23 -16.41 9.28
C ARG A 201 -8.39 -15.65 7.97
N LEU A 202 -7.63 -14.57 7.84
CA LEU A 202 -7.44 -13.82 6.60
C LEU A 202 -6.36 -14.54 5.81
N LYS A 203 -6.72 -15.23 4.73
CA LYS A 203 -5.73 -15.90 3.88
C LYS A 203 -4.85 -14.85 3.17
N THR A 204 -3.63 -15.23 2.80
CA THR A 204 -2.71 -14.41 1.98
C THR A 204 -3.19 -14.35 0.53
N ARG A 205 -4.34 -13.72 0.30
CA ARG A 205 -4.91 -13.42 -1.02
C ARG A 205 -5.71 -12.12 -0.93
N ASN A 206 -5.98 -11.53 -2.08
CA ASN A 206 -6.85 -10.36 -2.16
C ASN A 206 -8.29 -10.77 -1.88
N TYR A 207 -8.93 -10.13 -0.90
CA TYR A 207 -10.32 -10.35 -0.56
C TYR A 207 -11.10 -9.05 -0.51
N VAL A 208 -12.35 -9.15 -0.90
CA VAL A 208 -13.40 -8.27 -0.40
C VAL A 208 -13.94 -8.86 0.90
N LEU A 209 -13.91 -8.07 1.98
CA LEU A 209 -14.40 -8.48 3.29
C LEU A 209 -15.91 -8.26 3.37
N GLY A 210 -16.67 -9.31 3.67
CA GLY A 210 -18.14 -9.27 3.79
C GLY A 210 -18.69 -10.08 4.96
N HIS A 211 -19.97 -9.89 5.28
CA HIS A 211 -20.65 -10.61 6.37
C HIS A 211 -21.03 -12.05 5.99
N HIS A 212 -20.29 -13.05 6.48
CA HIS A 212 -20.77 -14.44 6.46
C HIS A 212 -21.43 -14.84 7.78
N SER A 213 -22.63 -15.41 7.67
CA SER A 213 -23.33 -16.12 8.74
C SER A 213 -23.20 -17.63 8.50
N THR A 214 -22.01 -18.20 8.63
CA THR A 214 -21.86 -19.67 8.74
C THR A 214 -20.71 -20.02 9.66
N ALA A 215 -20.99 -20.94 10.59
CA ALA A 215 -20.13 -21.41 11.68
C ALA A 215 -18.87 -22.19 11.24
N ALA A 216 -18.40 -22.02 10.00
CA ALA A 216 -17.22 -22.69 9.49
C ALA A 216 -16.57 -21.84 8.38
N GLY A 217 -15.43 -21.24 8.71
CA GLY A 217 -14.29 -21.01 7.81
C GLY A 217 -14.46 -20.10 6.60
N THR A 218 -13.68 -19.02 6.60
CA THR A 218 -13.29 -18.11 5.50
C THR A 218 -14.19 -16.90 5.18
N PHE A 219 -13.54 -15.75 5.02
CA PHE A 219 -14.11 -14.58 4.34
C PHE A 219 -14.05 -14.80 2.82
N GLY A 220 -15.19 -14.67 2.12
CA GLY A 220 -15.26 -14.48 0.66
C GLY A 220 -15.78 -15.67 -0.15
N ASP A 221 -17.08 -15.66 -0.46
CA ASP A 221 -17.58 -15.66 -1.86
C ASP A 221 -18.96 -14.95 -1.88
N GLY A 222 -19.20 -14.10 -2.86
CA GLY A 222 -20.19 -13.02 -2.81
C GLY A 222 -21.63 -13.43 -2.48
N ARG A 223 -22.26 -12.67 -1.56
CA ARG A 223 -23.72 -12.42 -1.48
C ARG A 223 -24.13 -11.36 -0.44
N SER A 224 -23.23 -10.95 0.46
CA SER A 224 -23.51 -9.97 1.53
C SER A 224 -22.68 -8.70 1.37
N ASN A 225 -23.31 -7.52 1.55
CA ASN A 225 -22.71 -6.18 1.53
C ASN A 225 -21.27 -6.14 2.08
N PRO A 226 -20.26 -6.12 1.20
CA PRO A 226 -18.88 -6.04 1.63
C PRO A 226 -18.58 -4.69 2.27
N PHE A 227 -17.77 -4.70 3.31
CA PHE A 227 -17.44 -3.53 4.13
C PHE A 227 -15.98 -3.12 4.02
N GLY A 228 -15.16 -3.80 3.22
CA GLY A 228 -13.77 -3.40 3.04
C GLY A 228 -13.01 -4.36 2.14
N VAL A 229 -11.70 -4.12 2.03
CA VAL A 229 -10.77 -5.00 1.35
C VAL A 229 -9.57 -5.35 2.22
N HIS A 230 -8.97 -6.48 1.88
CA HIS A 230 -7.70 -6.95 2.39
C HIS A 230 -6.86 -7.36 1.18
N LEU A 231 -5.77 -6.63 0.94
CA LEU A 231 -4.94 -6.67 -0.25
C LEU A 231 -3.52 -7.08 0.12
N SER A 232 -2.89 -7.89 -0.72
CA SER A 232 -1.53 -8.38 -0.51
C SER A 232 -0.89 -8.66 -1.86
N LEU A 233 0.35 -8.20 -2.05
CA LEU A 233 1.08 -8.34 -3.32
C LEU A 233 2.34 -9.21 -3.22
N GLY A 234 2.75 -9.65 -2.03
CA GLY A 234 3.95 -10.46 -1.86
C GLY A 234 4.48 -10.43 -0.43
N GLU A 235 5.78 -10.66 -0.26
CA GLU A 235 6.46 -10.71 1.04
C GLU A 235 7.26 -9.42 1.38
N GLU A 236 7.13 -8.37 0.56
CA GLU A 236 7.89 -7.13 0.76
C GLU A 236 7.29 -6.26 1.89
N SER A 237 8.15 -5.81 2.82
CA SER A 237 7.75 -5.01 3.98
C SER A 237 7.68 -3.51 3.72
N TRP A 238 8.16 -3.06 2.56
CA TRP A 238 8.36 -1.65 2.22
C TRP A 238 7.20 -1.14 1.37
N GLU A 239 6.05 -0.96 2.01
CA GLU A 239 4.81 -0.58 1.35
C GLU A 239 4.64 0.94 1.35
N ARG A 240 4.05 1.50 0.30
CA ARG A 240 3.74 2.95 0.21
C ARG A 240 2.28 3.20 -0.12
N GLY A 241 1.81 4.40 0.21
CA GLY A 241 0.43 4.80 -0.04
C GLY A 241 0.29 6.25 -0.49
N TRP A 242 -0.79 6.53 -1.23
CA TRP A 242 -1.24 7.88 -1.51
C TRP A 242 -2.73 7.97 -1.24
N MET A 243 -3.12 8.83 -0.30
CA MET A 243 -4.51 9.23 -0.14
C MET A 243 -4.83 10.35 -1.10
N VAL A 244 -6.00 10.27 -1.73
CA VAL A 244 -6.53 11.33 -2.58
C VAL A 244 -7.85 11.80 -2.02
N PHE A 245 -7.92 13.10 -1.75
CA PHE A 245 -9.06 13.79 -1.18
C PHE A 245 -9.81 14.59 -2.25
N SER A 246 -11.07 14.86 -1.98
CA SER A 246 -11.87 15.85 -2.70
C SER A 246 -12.88 16.42 -1.72
N GLU A 247 -12.95 17.75 -1.62
CA GLU A 247 -13.83 18.45 -0.67
C GLU A 247 -13.63 17.99 0.79
N GLY A 248 -12.39 17.65 1.15
CA GLY A 248 -12.02 17.18 2.50
C GLY A 248 -12.40 15.72 2.81
N LEU A 249 -12.93 14.97 1.84
CA LEU A 249 -13.25 13.54 1.99
C LEU A 249 -12.27 12.69 1.18
N LEU A 250 -11.86 11.55 1.72
CA LEU A 250 -11.14 10.56 0.95
C LEU A 250 -12.02 10.05 -0.19
N VAL A 251 -11.48 10.08 -1.41
CA VAL A 251 -12.11 9.56 -2.64
C VAL A 251 -11.27 8.50 -3.35
N GLY A 252 -9.97 8.43 -3.04
CA GLY A 252 -9.06 7.44 -3.61
C GLY A 252 -7.92 7.08 -2.66
N PHE A 253 -7.40 5.86 -2.82
CA PHE A 253 -6.19 5.37 -2.17
C PHE A 253 -5.40 4.56 -3.20
N VAL A 254 -4.15 4.95 -3.45
CA VAL A 254 -3.19 4.14 -4.22
C VAL A 254 -2.32 3.40 -3.22
N TYR A 255 -2.34 2.08 -3.28
CA TYR A 255 -1.49 1.20 -2.48
C TYR A 255 -0.41 0.61 -3.38
N ASP A 256 0.86 0.88 -3.07
CA ASP A 256 2.05 0.35 -3.73
C ASP A 256 2.68 -0.71 -2.83
N GLY A 257 2.24 -1.94 -3.01
CA GLY A 257 2.76 -3.11 -2.29
C GLY A 257 4.05 -3.67 -2.92
N GLY A 258 4.41 -3.22 -4.13
CA GLY A 258 5.63 -3.59 -4.85
C GLY A 258 6.76 -2.59 -4.66
N ASN A 259 6.62 -1.65 -3.71
CA ASN A 259 7.67 -0.71 -3.31
C ASN A 259 8.24 0.11 -4.50
N THR A 260 7.45 0.36 -5.54
CA THR A 260 7.92 0.98 -6.78
C THR A 260 8.17 2.48 -6.66
N GLY A 261 7.58 3.13 -5.64
CA GLY A 261 7.61 4.59 -5.49
C GLY A 261 6.93 5.32 -6.65
N LEU A 262 6.12 4.59 -7.44
CA LEU A 262 5.53 5.07 -8.70
C LEU A 262 6.59 5.62 -9.69
N TYR A 263 7.80 5.07 -9.68
CA TYR A 263 8.86 5.50 -10.59
C TYR A 263 8.57 5.09 -12.05
N VAL A 264 8.16 6.05 -12.88
CA VAL A 264 7.81 5.80 -14.28
C VAL A 264 8.97 6.21 -15.21
N GLY A 265 9.73 5.22 -15.68
CA GLY A 265 10.71 5.42 -16.74
C GLY A 265 10.09 5.83 -18.09
N ASN A 266 10.91 6.33 -19.02
CA ASN A 266 10.46 6.91 -20.31
C ASN A 266 9.59 6.01 -21.21
N MET A 267 9.60 4.70 -21.00
CA MET A 267 8.86 3.71 -21.80
C MET A 267 7.85 2.91 -21.00
N THR A 268 7.67 3.23 -19.71
CA THR A 268 6.88 2.40 -18.82
C THR A 268 5.44 2.87 -18.82
N GLN A 269 4.53 2.02 -19.29
CA GLN A 269 3.09 2.28 -19.28
C GLN A 269 2.51 1.97 -17.90
N LEU A 270 1.70 2.88 -17.35
CA LEU A 270 0.89 2.60 -16.17
C LEU A 270 -0.54 2.25 -16.59
N SER A 271 -1.19 1.36 -15.83
CA SER A 271 -2.61 1.06 -16.02
C SER A 271 -3.32 0.75 -14.70
N VAL A 272 -4.62 1.02 -14.68
CA VAL A 272 -5.57 0.54 -13.67
C VAL A 272 -6.48 -0.48 -14.35
N GLY A 273 -6.40 -1.72 -13.91
CA GLY A 273 -6.97 -2.86 -14.64
C GLY A 273 -6.46 -2.87 -16.08
N ASN A 274 -7.39 -2.81 -17.03
CA ASN A 274 -7.10 -2.77 -18.47
C ASN A 274 -7.01 -1.35 -19.05
N THR A 275 -7.16 -0.31 -18.23
CA THR A 275 -7.22 1.08 -18.70
C THR A 275 -5.88 1.75 -18.48
N ILE A 276 -5.29 2.25 -19.56
CA ILE A 276 -4.00 2.92 -19.56
C ILE A 276 -4.12 4.31 -18.92
N VAL A 277 -3.14 4.68 -18.12
CA VAL A 277 -2.98 6.06 -17.63
C VAL A 277 -2.39 6.91 -18.75
N GLU A 278 -3.22 7.76 -19.35
CA GLU A 278 -2.83 8.70 -20.40
C GLU A 278 -2.44 10.07 -19.83
N GLY A 279 -1.61 10.81 -20.57
CA GLY A 279 -1.21 12.19 -20.26
C GLY A 279 0.27 12.38 -19.95
N GLU A 280 0.68 13.64 -19.78
CA GLU A 280 2.02 13.98 -19.28
C GLU A 280 2.10 13.61 -17.79
N LEU A 281 2.79 12.51 -17.52
CA LEU A 281 3.21 12.14 -16.17
C LEU A 281 4.46 12.92 -15.82
N ARG A 282 4.53 13.44 -14.59
CA ARG A 282 5.74 14.07 -14.08
C ARG A 282 6.83 13.00 -14.04
N ARG A 283 7.75 13.08 -15.01
CA ARG A 283 8.94 12.23 -15.07
C ARG A 283 10.01 12.90 -14.23
N GLU A 284 10.87 12.12 -13.59
CA GLU A 284 12.11 12.71 -13.11
C GLU A 284 12.93 13.19 -14.31
N GLY A 285 13.08 14.52 -14.39
CA GLY A 285 14.27 15.14 -14.95
C GLY A 285 15.18 15.53 -13.78
N ASN A 286 16.34 14.88 -13.66
CA ASN A 286 17.49 15.33 -12.88
C ASN A 286 17.20 16.03 -11.53
N GLN A 287 16.44 15.38 -10.65
CA GLN A 287 16.51 15.67 -9.21
C GLN A 287 17.09 14.46 -8.49
N LEU A 288 18.34 14.14 -8.83
CA LEU A 288 19.28 13.78 -7.78
C LEU A 288 19.35 15.00 -6.86
N SER A 289 18.48 15.06 -5.85
CA SER A 289 18.79 15.85 -4.67
C SER A 289 20.12 15.29 -4.16
N ASN A 290 21.16 16.12 -4.27
CA ASN A 290 22.52 15.85 -3.81
C ASN A 290 22.55 15.57 -2.31
N ASP A 291 22.20 14.35 -1.90
CA ASP A 291 22.45 13.84 -0.53
C ASP A 291 23.19 12.50 -0.55
N GLU A 292 23.78 12.14 -1.70
CA GLU A 292 24.82 11.12 -1.80
C GLU A 292 26.16 11.75 -2.16
N THR A 293 26.72 12.54 -1.24
CA THR A 293 28.18 12.61 -1.10
C THR A 293 28.53 11.86 0.16
N MET A 294 28.75 10.55 0.02
CA MET A 294 29.69 9.85 0.88
C MET A 294 31.05 10.54 0.68
N GLU A 295 31.41 11.45 1.58
CA GLU A 295 32.82 11.73 1.81
C GLU A 295 33.43 10.49 2.47
N GLU A 296 33.85 9.53 1.63
CA GLU A 296 34.99 8.69 1.94
C GLU A 296 36.20 9.63 2.06
N ASP A 297 36.55 10.02 3.28
CA ASP A 297 37.91 10.44 3.62
C ASP A 297 38.11 10.30 5.13
N GLY A 298 38.93 9.33 5.53
CA GLY A 298 39.24 9.05 6.92
C GLY A 298 40.16 7.84 7.06
N GLU A 299 41.37 8.00 6.54
CA GLU A 299 42.49 7.07 6.56
C GLU A 299 42.64 6.24 7.84
N TYR A 300 43.02 4.99 7.62
CA TYR A 300 43.67 4.11 8.59
C TYR A 300 44.77 4.83 9.37
N SER A 301 44.68 4.76 10.70
CA SER A 301 45.82 4.93 11.58
C SER A 301 45.77 3.83 12.63
N GLU A 302 46.53 2.76 12.40
CA GLU A 302 46.97 1.84 13.45
C GLU A 302 47.67 2.64 14.55
N GLY A 303 47.08 2.66 15.74
CA GLY A 303 47.57 3.36 16.91
C GLY A 303 47.55 2.42 18.11
N ASP A 304 48.61 1.60 18.18
CA ASP A 304 49.01 0.73 19.27
C ASP A 304 49.08 1.49 20.60
N HIS A 305 48.29 1.10 21.61
CA HIS A 305 48.52 1.47 23.00
C HIS A 305 48.21 0.32 23.95
N SER A 306 49.31 -0.34 24.33
CA SER A 306 49.50 -1.19 25.49
C SER A 306 49.55 -0.40 26.80
N TYR A 307 49.43 -1.15 27.91
CA TYR A 307 49.57 -0.80 29.33
C TYR A 307 48.31 -0.19 29.99
N ASP A 308 47.88 -0.57 31.20
CA ASP A 308 48.50 -1.38 32.26
C ASP A 308 47.41 -1.84 33.25
N ASP A 309 47.71 -2.90 33.99
CA ASP A 309 47.01 -3.31 35.21
C ASP A 309 47.04 -2.20 36.28
N SER A 310 46.00 -2.07 37.10
CA SER A 310 46.06 -2.07 38.59
C SER A 310 44.77 -1.57 39.26
N ASP A 311 44.41 -2.30 40.32
CA ASP A 311 43.41 -2.14 41.40
C ASP A 311 41.92 -2.44 41.16
#